data_AF-A0A3B9MI86-F1
#
_entry.id   AF-A0A3B9MI86-F1
#
_cell.length_a   1.000
_cell.length_b   1.000
_cell.length_c   1.000
_cell.angle_alpha   90.00
_cell.angle_beta   90.00
_cell.angle_gamma   90.00
#
_symmetry.space_group_name_H-M   'P 1'
#
loop_
_entity.id
_entity.type
_entity.pdbx_description
1 polymer ?
#
loop_
_entity_poly.entity_id
_entity_poly.type
_entity_poly.pdbx_seq_one_letter_code
_entity_poly.pdbx_strand_id
1 'polypeptide(L)'
;MIFHTGSKIRAASFLPLLALCALALAPANARADLSAKQARKAITHMTGFELTNGAVRVKTISNTSATAAEVSAEIRTVFKFEQDKQGSWRVAEIRTGQDRWEDINLLATALKTQAAANECNAPDPPFRGAAALDPSVKRARCLLGSLLGVEVPSDAIRIQEVDPMPIPLASQASAVVVAWLRVDTRLLNGPKGWQVTELRTGNREWVIVDPLVAAVNEEKKKQARADLESIAKALEQFHRDRGSYVVSDRQAVVIDQLNPRYLPQVVRIDPWHQAYKYLGERDRFTLRSIGPDGKENTPDDIILSQSP
;
A
#
# COMPACT_ATOMS: atom_id res chain seq x y z
N MET A 1 12.69 30.03 103.52
CA MET A 1 11.57 30.39 102.61
C MET A 1 11.25 29.13 101.80
N ILE A 2 10.27 28.28 102.14
CA ILE A 2 8.78 28.42 102.03
C ILE A 2 8.43 29.08 100.68
N PHE A 3 7.76 28.48 99.68
CA PHE A 3 6.57 27.61 99.57
C PHE A 3 6.76 26.55 98.46
N HIS A 4 6.33 25.27 98.58
CA HIS A 4 4.99 24.70 98.34
C HIS A 4 4.34 25.08 97.00
N THR A 5 4.18 24.11 96.08
CA THR A 5 2.90 23.39 95.80
C THR A 5 3.07 22.42 94.63
N GLY A 6 2.62 21.17 94.81
CA GLY A 6 2.44 20.21 93.73
C GLY A 6 1.05 20.32 93.09
N SER A 7 0.85 19.64 91.95
CA SER A 7 -0.48 19.18 91.55
C SER A 7 -0.40 18.06 90.51
N LYS A 8 -1.25 17.05 90.73
CA LYS A 8 -1.49 15.86 89.92
C LYS A 8 -2.49 16.18 88.80
N ILE A 9 -2.25 15.69 87.58
CA ILE A 9 -3.27 15.60 86.52
C ILE A 9 -3.09 14.23 85.84
N ARG A 10 -3.86 13.21 86.25
CA ARG A 10 -5.10 12.69 85.65
C ARG A 10 -4.96 12.19 84.21
N ALA A 11 -5.08 10.88 84.07
CA ALA A 11 -5.44 10.19 82.84
C ALA A 11 -6.83 10.63 82.35
N ALA A 12 -6.96 10.83 81.04
CA ALA A 12 -8.23 10.84 80.34
C ALA A 12 -8.03 10.28 78.94
N SER A 13 -8.67 9.13 78.70
CA SER A 13 -8.82 8.45 77.42
C SER A 13 -9.53 9.33 76.40
N PHE A 14 -8.97 9.46 75.19
CA PHE A 14 -9.72 9.85 73.98
C PHE A 14 -9.05 9.23 72.74
N LEU A 15 -9.59 8.10 72.28
CA LEU A 15 -9.73 7.79 70.84
C LEU A 15 -11.14 8.28 70.42
N PRO A 16 -11.48 8.49 69.14
CA PRO A 16 -10.67 8.52 67.91
C PRO A 16 -11.00 9.75 67.02
N LEU A 17 -10.09 10.20 66.15
CA LEU A 17 -10.49 10.87 64.89
C LEU A 17 -9.37 10.74 63.84
N LEU A 18 -9.17 9.52 63.36
CA LEU A 18 -8.43 9.25 62.13
C LEU A 18 -9.36 9.66 60.98
N ALA A 19 -9.42 10.97 60.71
CA ALA A 19 -10.15 11.52 59.58
C ALA A 19 -9.44 11.07 58.30
N LEU A 20 -10.09 10.07 57.72
CA LEU A 20 -9.90 9.44 56.43
C LEU A 20 -9.76 10.49 55.31
N CYS A 21 -8.58 11.07 55.11
CA CYS A 21 -8.20 11.65 53.81
C CYS A 21 -7.81 10.51 52.87
N ALA A 22 -8.77 9.65 52.55
CA ALA A 22 -8.72 8.87 51.32
C ALA A 22 -8.88 9.87 50.17
N LEU A 23 -7.77 10.46 49.72
CA LEU A 23 -7.70 11.00 48.37
C LEU A 23 -8.05 9.82 47.45
N ALA A 24 -9.30 9.79 47.00
CA ALA A 24 -9.70 9.03 45.85
C ALA A 24 -8.89 9.57 44.66
N LEU A 25 -7.70 9.01 44.46
CA LEU A 25 -7.05 8.95 43.17
C LEU A 25 -7.98 8.15 42.28
N ALA A 26 -9.03 8.80 41.76
CA ALA A 26 -9.69 8.32 40.58
C ALA A 26 -8.55 8.13 39.55
N PRO A 27 -8.36 6.93 38.98
CA PRO A 27 -7.43 6.80 37.88
C PRO A 27 -7.93 7.79 36.83
N ALA A 28 -7.20 8.87 36.64
CA ALA A 28 -7.30 9.67 35.44
C ALA A 28 -6.93 8.68 34.34
N ASN A 29 -7.95 8.05 33.76
CA ASN A 29 -7.84 7.34 32.50
C ASN A 29 -7.40 8.42 31.52
N ALA A 30 -6.08 8.60 31.42
CA ALA A 30 -5.46 9.43 30.42
C ALA A 30 -5.99 8.87 29.10
N ARG A 31 -6.95 9.57 28.50
CA ARG A 31 -7.44 9.25 27.17
C ARG A 31 -6.19 9.23 26.32
N ALA A 32 -5.86 8.06 25.78
CA ALA A 32 -4.74 7.92 24.86
C ALA A 32 -5.17 8.52 23.52
N ASP A 33 -5.30 9.84 23.50
CA ASP A 33 -5.64 10.61 22.31
C ASP A 33 -4.65 10.27 21.21
N LEU A 34 -5.12 10.24 19.96
CA LEU A 34 -4.29 9.91 18.83
C LEU A 34 -3.21 10.99 18.64
N SER A 35 -1.94 10.62 18.85
CA SER A 35 -0.82 11.52 18.55
C SER A 35 -0.50 11.56 17.05
N ALA A 36 0.10 12.65 16.58
CA ALA A 36 0.57 12.76 15.18
C ALA A 36 1.58 11.67 14.80
N LYS A 37 2.36 11.17 15.75
CA LYS A 37 3.30 10.05 15.54
C LYS A 37 2.53 8.73 15.29
N GLN A 38 1.51 8.45 16.10
CA GLN A 38 0.65 7.27 15.92
C GLN A 38 -0.15 7.36 14.62
N ALA A 39 -0.73 8.53 14.31
CA ALA A 39 -1.47 8.76 13.07
C ALA A 39 -0.58 8.55 11.84
N ARG A 40 0.63 9.15 11.86
CA ARG A 40 1.63 8.93 10.80
C ARG A 40 1.96 7.46 10.63
N LYS A 41 2.23 6.74 11.74
CA LYS A 41 2.54 5.31 11.70
C LYS A 41 1.39 4.50 11.10
N ALA A 42 0.15 4.74 11.53
CA ALA A 42 -1.02 4.05 11.03
C ALA A 42 -1.25 4.27 9.53
N ILE A 43 -1.09 5.51 9.05
CA ILE A 43 -1.23 5.85 7.62
C ILE A 43 -0.06 5.30 6.79
N THR A 44 1.17 5.35 7.31
CA THR A 44 2.36 4.80 6.63
C THR A 44 2.24 3.30 6.36
N HIS A 45 1.60 2.57 7.28
CA HIS A 45 1.36 1.11 7.19
C HIS A 45 -0.11 0.76 6.91
N MET A 46 -0.84 1.65 6.24
CA MET A 46 -2.21 1.35 5.80
C MET A 46 -2.18 0.11 4.91
N THR A 47 -3.09 -0.84 5.16
CA THR A 47 -3.10 -2.16 4.53
C THR A 47 -2.85 -2.11 3.02
N GLY A 48 -1.81 -2.82 2.55
CA GLY A 48 -1.39 -2.84 1.14
C GLY A 48 -0.37 -1.76 0.73
N PHE A 49 -0.12 -0.78 1.60
CA PHE A 49 0.88 0.28 1.40
C PHE A 49 1.93 0.25 2.50
N GLU A 50 3.18 0.53 2.11
CA GLU A 50 4.31 0.70 3.02
C GLU A 50 5.10 1.92 2.56
N LEU A 51 4.60 3.08 2.95
CA LEU A 51 5.15 4.33 2.50
C LEU A 51 6.53 4.57 3.14
N THR A 52 7.43 5.23 2.40
CA THR A 52 8.76 5.56 2.94
C THR A 52 8.67 6.54 4.11
N ASN A 53 9.69 6.53 4.97
CA ASN A 53 9.77 7.46 6.09
C ASN A 53 9.70 8.91 5.59
N GLY A 54 8.77 9.70 6.13
CA GLY A 54 8.55 11.09 5.74
C GLY A 54 7.58 11.30 4.57
N ALA A 55 7.05 10.22 3.97
CA ALA A 55 6.01 10.32 2.95
C ALA A 55 4.67 10.84 3.49
N VAL A 56 4.44 10.80 4.80
CA VAL A 56 3.16 11.20 5.42
C VAL A 56 3.33 12.46 6.27
N ARG A 57 2.57 13.50 5.94
CA ARG A 57 2.46 14.75 6.70
C ARG A 57 1.05 14.90 7.28
N VAL A 58 0.92 14.61 8.56
CA VAL A 58 -0.34 14.85 9.31
C VAL A 58 -0.59 16.36 9.39
N LYS A 59 -1.79 16.79 9.01
CA LYS A 59 -2.22 18.20 9.03
C LYS A 59 -3.11 18.48 10.23
N THR A 60 -4.13 17.65 10.41
CA THR A 60 -5.12 17.80 11.49
C THR A 60 -5.47 16.42 12.04
N ILE A 61 -5.80 16.40 13.32
CA ILE A 61 -6.33 15.22 14.02
C ILE A 61 -7.57 15.69 14.78
N SER A 62 -8.67 14.98 14.59
CA SER A 62 -9.92 15.18 15.31
C SER A 62 -10.25 13.87 16.03
N ASN A 63 -10.16 13.85 17.36
CA ASN A 63 -10.55 12.67 18.13
C ASN A 63 -12.07 12.65 18.26
N THR A 64 -12.72 11.65 17.64
CA THR A 64 -14.18 11.49 17.68
C THR A 64 -14.61 10.71 18.93
N SER A 65 -13.76 9.80 19.42
CA SER A 65 -13.97 9.06 20.66
C SER A 65 -12.62 8.64 21.28
N ALA A 66 -12.66 7.90 22.41
CA ALA A 66 -11.47 7.32 23.01
C ALA A 66 -10.76 6.28 22.12
N THR A 67 -11.46 5.75 21.10
CA THR A 67 -10.95 4.70 20.21
C THR A 67 -11.11 5.04 18.73
N ALA A 68 -11.57 6.25 18.39
CA ALA A 68 -11.80 6.67 17.01
C ALA A 68 -11.30 8.09 16.77
N ALA A 69 -10.65 8.32 15.64
CA ALA A 69 -10.19 9.64 15.24
C ALA A 69 -10.24 9.81 13.71
N GLU A 70 -10.47 11.04 13.27
CA GLU A 70 -10.32 11.45 11.88
C GLU A 70 -9.01 12.22 11.72
N VAL A 71 -8.26 11.91 10.66
CA VAL A 71 -6.96 12.51 10.38
C VAL A 71 -6.95 13.01 8.95
N SER A 72 -6.60 14.27 8.75
CA SER A 72 -6.25 14.80 7.43
C SER A 72 -4.74 14.78 7.27
N ALA A 73 -4.24 14.23 6.16
CA ALA A 73 -2.83 14.09 5.89
C ALA A 73 -2.50 14.37 4.42
N GLU A 74 -1.25 14.77 4.15
CA GLU A 74 -0.69 14.72 2.80
C GLU A 74 0.22 13.50 2.67
N ILE A 75 0.00 12.71 1.63
CA ILE A 75 0.80 11.55 1.26
C ILE A 75 1.63 11.90 0.03
N ARG A 76 2.95 11.82 0.15
CA ARG A 76 3.88 11.84 -0.98
C ARG A 76 3.89 10.45 -1.61
N THR A 77 3.60 10.38 -2.89
CA THR A 77 3.70 9.15 -3.67
C THR A 77 4.38 9.42 -5.01
N VAL A 78 4.81 8.34 -5.63
CA VAL A 78 5.49 8.34 -6.93
C VAL A 78 4.63 7.57 -7.91
N PHE A 79 4.46 8.14 -9.09
CA PHE A 79 3.68 7.57 -10.17
C PHE A 79 4.56 7.41 -11.40
N LYS A 80 4.32 6.36 -12.15
CA LYS A 80 4.88 6.21 -13.49
C LYS A 80 3.79 6.54 -14.50
N PHE A 81 4.15 7.38 -15.45
CA PHE A 81 3.31 7.79 -16.56
C PHE A 81 3.89 7.22 -17.85
N GLU A 82 3.02 6.88 -18.78
CA GLU A 82 3.42 6.46 -20.13
C GLU A 82 2.45 6.97 -21.19
N GLN A 83 2.96 7.13 -22.41
CA GLN A 83 2.14 7.38 -23.57
C GLN A 83 1.64 6.06 -24.17
N ASP A 84 0.37 6.03 -24.53
CA ASP A 84 -0.15 4.95 -25.38
C ASP A 84 0.35 5.08 -26.83
N LYS A 85 -0.11 4.17 -27.71
CA LYS A 85 0.27 4.19 -29.13
C LYS A 85 -0.27 5.40 -29.89
N GLN A 86 -1.26 6.09 -29.32
CA GLN A 86 -1.90 7.29 -29.84
C GLN A 86 -1.24 8.57 -29.30
N GLY A 87 -0.21 8.46 -28.44
CA GLY A 87 0.48 9.58 -27.82
C GLY A 87 -0.26 10.17 -26.62
N SER A 88 -1.29 9.51 -26.11
CA SER A 88 -2.07 9.94 -24.95
C SER A 88 -1.36 9.53 -23.68
N TRP A 89 -1.13 10.49 -22.78
CA TRP A 89 -0.54 10.20 -21.47
C TRP A 89 -1.56 9.52 -20.55
N ARG A 90 -1.10 8.52 -19.80
CA ARG A 90 -1.85 7.91 -18.71
C ARG A 90 -0.95 7.62 -17.51
N VAL A 91 -1.58 7.43 -16.35
CA VAL A 91 -0.92 6.87 -15.17
C VAL A 91 -0.83 5.36 -15.37
N ALA A 92 0.39 4.83 -15.42
CA ALA A 92 0.67 3.42 -15.61
C ALA A 92 0.69 2.67 -14.27
N GLU A 93 1.47 3.19 -13.34
CA GLU A 93 1.77 2.52 -12.08
C GLU A 93 1.83 3.54 -10.93
N ILE A 94 1.49 3.10 -9.71
CA ILE A 94 1.68 3.85 -8.46
C ILE A 94 2.64 3.09 -7.56
N ARG A 95 3.61 3.81 -6.96
CA ARG A 95 4.54 3.22 -5.99
C ARG A 95 3.86 3.09 -4.63
N THR A 96 3.79 1.86 -4.11
CA THR A 96 3.14 1.54 -2.83
C THR A 96 4.12 1.08 -1.75
N GLY A 97 5.38 0.92 -2.09
CA GLY A 97 6.46 0.50 -1.20
C GLY A 97 7.80 1.10 -1.60
N GLN A 98 8.88 0.76 -0.89
CA GLN A 98 10.22 1.16 -1.31
C GLN A 98 10.48 0.69 -2.74
N ASP A 99 10.19 -0.55 -3.12
CA ASP A 99 10.38 -1.03 -4.51
C ASP A 99 9.15 -1.78 -5.03
N ARG A 100 7.97 -1.38 -4.54
CA ARG A 100 6.69 -1.96 -4.94
C ARG A 100 5.90 -0.98 -5.79
N TRP A 101 5.47 -1.46 -6.96
CA TRP A 101 4.66 -0.72 -7.92
C TRP A 101 3.37 -1.49 -8.15
N GLU A 102 2.26 -0.77 -8.24
CA GLU A 102 0.95 -1.34 -8.53
C GLU A 102 0.46 -0.80 -9.86
N ASP A 103 0.09 -1.72 -10.74
CA ASP A 103 -0.49 -1.40 -12.04
C ASP A 103 -1.88 -0.76 -11.86
N ILE A 104 -2.11 0.38 -12.49
CA ILE A 104 -3.37 1.13 -12.37
C ILE A 104 -4.54 0.37 -12.99
N ASN A 105 -4.33 -0.42 -14.05
CA ASN A 105 -5.40 -1.23 -14.64
C ASN A 105 -5.80 -2.39 -13.73
N LEU A 106 -4.84 -3.01 -13.04
CA LEU A 106 -5.14 -4.01 -12.01
C LEU A 106 -6.02 -3.42 -10.92
N LEU A 107 -5.66 -2.23 -10.42
CA LEU A 107 -6.48 -1.51 -9.43
C LEU A 107 -7.85 -1.13 -9.99
N ALA A 108 -7.92 -0.69 -11.25
CA ALA A 108 -9.17 -0.33 -11.91
C ALA A 108 -10.13 -1.53 -12.02
N THR A 109 -9.62 -2.68 -12.45
CA THR A 109 -10.38 -3.94 -12.53
C THR A 109 -10.87 -4.37 -11.15
N ALA A 110 -10.01 -4.34 -10.13
CA ALA A 110 -10.39 -4.69 -8.76
C ALA A 110 -11.51 -3.79 -8.23
N LEU A 111 -11.43 -2.49 -8.54
CA LEU A 111 -12.41 -1.48 -8.17
C LEU A 111 -13.66 -1.46 -9.05
N LYS A 112 -13.71 -2.27 -10.13
CA LYS A 112 -14.75 -2.22 -11.16
C LYS A 112 -14.97 -0.81 -11.72
N THR A 113 -13.87 -0.07 -11.85
CA THR A 113 -13.82 1.28 -12.40
C THR A 113 -12.98 1.27 -13.67
N GLN A 114 -12.99 2.37 -14.40
CA GLN A 114 -12.12 2.57 -15.54
C GLN A 114 -11.02 3.57 -15.13
N ALA A 115 -9.79 3.33 -15.58
CA ALA A 115 -8.80 4.40 -15.60
C ALA A 115 -9.38 5.53 -16.46
N ALA A 116 -9.47 6.75 -15.91
CA ALA A 116 -10.20 7.82 -16.57
C ALA A 116 -9.70 8.06 -17.99
N ALA A 117 -10.59 7.92 -18.97
CA ALA A 117 -10.43 8.39 -20.34
C ALA A 117 -11.13 9.75 -20.43
N ASN A 118 -10.45 10.80 -19.99
CA ASN A 118 -10.99 12.16 -20.00
C ASN A 118 -10.09 13.09 -20.84
N GLU A 119 -10.49 14.36 -20.92
CA GLU A 119 -9.73 15.41 -21.62
C GLU A 119 -8.28 15.52 -21.13
N CYS A 120 -7.95 15.04 -19.92
CA CYS A 120 -6.58 15.03 -19.40
C CYS A 120 -5.65 14.12 -20.21
N ASN A 121 -6.18 13.08 -20.87
CA ASN A 121 -5.40 12.13 -21.67
C ASN A 121 -5.16 12.64 -23.09
N ALA A 122 -5.84 13.69 -23.54
CA ALA A 122 -5.75 14.14 -24.92
C ALA A 122 -4.29 14.43 -25.31
N PRO A 123 -3.84 14.01 -26.51
CA PRO A 123 -2.48 14.28 -26.98
C PRO A 123 -2.16 15.79 -26.86
N ASP A 124 -0.92 16.13 -26.53
CA ASP A 124 -0.54 17.54 -26.56
C ASP A 124 -0.67 18.08 -27.99
N PRO A 125 -1.22 19.29 -28.18
CA PRO A 125 -1.11 19.94 -29.48
C PRO A 125 0.38 20.06 -29.82
N PRO A 126 0.78 19.74 -31.06
CA PRO A 126 2.20 19.67 -31.41
C PRO A 126 2.86 21.03 -31.18
N PHE A 127 3.78 21.11 -30.23
CA PHE A 127 4.58 22.31 -29.99
C PHE A 127 5.89 22.17 -30.76
N ARG A 128 6.07 22.95 -31.83
CA ARG A 128 7.29 22.97 -32.66
C ARG A 128 7.69 21.62 -33.29
N GLY A 129 6.73 20.74 -33.58
CA GLY A 129 6.94 19.54 -34.39
C GLY A 129 7.55 18.33 -33.68
N ALA A 130 7.73 18.36 -32.36
CA ALA A 130 8.14 17.20 -31.57
C ALA A 130 7.09 16.88 -30.49
N ALA A 131 6.79 15.59 -30.30
CA ALA A 131 5.95 15.14 -29.20
C ALA A 131 6.67 15.39 -27.85
N ALA A 132 5.92 15.84 -26.84
CA ALA A 132 6.48 16.06 -25.50
C ALA A 132 6.99 14.74 -24.91
N LEU A 133 8.21 14.76 -24.37
CA LEU A 133 8.85 13.59 -23.74
C LEU A 133 8.33 13.30 -22.33
N ASP A 134 7.64 14.26 -21.72
CA ASP A 134 7.03 14.20 -20.40
C ASP A 134 5.65 14.89 -20.37
N PRO A 135 4.75 14.52 -19.45
CA PRO A 135 3.49 15.23 -19.26
C PRO A 135 3.74 16.57 -18.56
N SER A 136 3.10 17.65 -19.02
CA SER A 136 3.15 18.93 -18.29
C SER A 136 2.64 18.78 -16.84
N VAL A 137 3.09 19.64 -15.92
CA VAL A 137 2.59 19.67 -14.53
C VAL A 137 1.06 19.78 -14.45
N LYS A 138 0.45 20.58 -15.35
CA LYS A 138 -1.01 20.70 -15.45
C LYS A 138 -1.64 19.35 -15.82
N ARG A 139 -1.07 18.66 -16.80
CA ARG A 139 -1.53 17.33 -17.26
C ARG A 139 -1.36 16.27 -16.19
N ALA A 140 -0.18 16.18 -15.58
CA ALA A 140 0.08 15.26 -14.47
C ALA A 140 -0.95 15.45 -13.35
N ARG A 141 -1.21 16.70 -12.94
CA ARG A 141 -2.25 17.01 -11.95
C ARG A 141 -3.65 16.59 -12.39
N CYS A 142 -4.00 16.86 -13.65
CA CYS A 142 -5.30 16.49 -14.24
C CYS A 142 -5.51 14.97 -14.21
N LEU A 143 -4.52 14.20 -14.68
CA LEU A 143 -4.53 12.74 -14.73
C LEU A 143 -4.66 12.11 -13.34
N LEU A 144 -3.88 12.61 -12.36
CA LEU A 144 -4.01 12.18 -10.97
C LEU A 144 -5.35 12.58 -10.35
N GLY A 145 -5.88 13.73 -10.75
CA GLY A 145 -7.17 14.27 -10.33
C GLY A 145 -8.38 13.49 -10.83
N SER A 146 -8.17 12.55 -11.75
CA SER A 146 -9.21 11.67 -12.28
C SER A 146 -8.85 10.18 -12.14
N LEU A 147 -7.78 9.85 -11.44
CA LEU A 147 -7.26 8.49 -11.36
C LEU A 147 -8.32 7.53 -10.83
N LEU A 148 -8.55 6.40 -11.52
CA LEU A 148 -9.51 5.35 -11.11
C LEU A 148 -10.96 5.83 -10.97
N GLY A 149 -11.37 6.86 -11.74
CA GLY A 149 -12.69 7.47 -11.61
C GLY A 149 -12.85 8.29 -10.31
N VAL A 150 -11.72 8.65 -9.69
CA VAL A 150 -11.68 9.48 -8.51
C VAL A 150 -11.46 10.93 -8.92
N GLU A 151 -12.51 11.74 -8.85
CA GLU A 151 -12.38 13.20 -8.92
C GLU A 151 -11.76 13.71 -7.63
N VAL A 152 -10.47 14.05 -7.70
CA VAL A 152 -9.75 14.72 -6.61
C VAL A 152 -9.60 16.20 -6.98
N PRO A 153 -10.04 17.13 -6.11
CA PRO A 153 -9.84 18.56 -6.33
C PRO A 153 -8.38 18.88 -6.66
N SER A 154 -8.18 19.73 -7.66
CA SER A 154 -6.82 20.03 -8.14
C SER A 154 -5.90 20.63 -7.06
N ASP A 155 -6.45 21.32 -6.06
CA ASP A 155 -5.74 21.88 -4.91
C ASP A 155 -5.36 20.82 -3.86
N ALA A 156 -6.00 19.65 -3.88
CA ALA A 156 -5.61 18.47 -3.11
C ALA A 156 -4.42 17.71 -3.74
N ILE A 157 -3.98 18.10 -4.95
CA ILE A 157 -2.86 17.48 -5.66
C ILE A 157 -1.76 18.50 -5.93
N ARG A 158 -0.63 18.32 -5.24
CA ARG A 158 0.57 19.12 -5.47
C ARG A 158 1.65 18.28 -6.12
N ILE A 159 1.84 18.50 -7.43
CA ILE A 159 2.98 17.97 -8.17
C ILE A 159 4.26 18.58 -7.59
N GLN A 160 5.17 17.72 -7.16
CA GLN A 160 6.50 18.11 -6.68
C GLN A 160 7.51 18.12 -7.83
N GLU A 161 7.46 17.09 -8.67
CA GLU A 161 8.47 16.82 -9.68
C GLU A 161 7.87 16.00 -10.82
N VAL A 162 8.36 16.23 -12.04
CA VAL A 162 8.07 15.45 -13.24
C VAL A 162 9.40 15.21 -13.94
N ASP A 163 9.81 13.95 -13.99
CA ASP A 163 11.08 13.54 -14.57
C ASP A 163 10.83 12.68 -15.81
N PRO A 164 11.22 13.13 -17.02
CA PRO A 164 11.20 12.28 -18.19
C PRO A 164 12.13 11.08 -17.99
N MET A 165 11.66 9.89 -18.37
CA MET A 165 12.48 8.68 -18.46
C MET A 165 12.62 8.28 -19.93
N PRO A 166 13.51 8.94 -20.69
CA PRO A 166 13.82 8.51 -22.04
C PRO A 166 14.62 7.21 -21.95
N ILE A 167 13.97 6.07 -22.19
CA ILE A 167 14.65 4.81 -22.38
C ILE A 167 15.00 4.73 -23.87
N PRO A 168 16.30 4.75 -24.25
CA PRO A 168 16.69 4.55 -25.64
C PRO A 168 16.08 3.24 -26.14
N LEU A 169 15.41 3.28 -27.30
CA LEU A 169 14.71 2.14 -27.93
C LEU A 169 13.37 1.72 -27.30
N ALA A 170 12.87 2.39 -26.26
CA ALA A 170 11.48 2.16 -25.84
C ALA A 170 10.52 2.70 -26.90
N SER A 171 9.45 1.97 -27.16
CA SER A 171 8.43 2.31 -28.15
C SER A 171 7.52 3.47 -27.72
N GLN A 172 7.53 3.84 -26.44
CA GLN A 172 6.63 4.81 -25.83
C GLN A 172 7.39 5.73 -24.86
N ALA A 173 7.03 7.02 -24.85
CA ALA A 173 7.56 7.96 -23.88
C ALA A 173 7.05 7.62 -22.47
N SER A 174 7.89 7.81 -21.46
CA SER A 174 7.55 7.57 -20.06
C SER A 174 8.13 8.65 -19.16
N ALA A 175 7.48 8.86 -18.01
CA ALA A 175 7.92 9.83 -17.01
C ALA A 175 7.61 9.34 -15.59
N VAL A 176 8.39 9.79 -14.62
CA VAL A 176 8.10 9.64 -13.19
C VAL A 176 7.54 10.95 -12.66
N VAL A 177 6.44 10.88 -11.93
CA VAL A 177 5.80 12.03 -11.30
C VAL A 177 5.78 11.82 -9.80
N VAL A 178 6.36 12.76 -9.06
CA VAL A 178 6.26 12.80 -7.59
C VAL A 178 5.17 13.80 -7.22
N ALA A 179 4.18 13.37 -6.44
CA ALA A 179 3.08 14.23 -6.02
C ALA A 179 2.72 14.05 -4.55
N TRP A 180 2.22 15.13 -3.95
CA TRP A 180 1.55 15.12 -2.66
C TRP A 180 0.04 15.11 -2.86
N LEU A 181 -0.63 14.15 -2.24
CA LEU A 181 -2.08 13.97 -2.28
C LEU A 181 -2.65 14.23 -0.88
N ARG A 182 -3.68 15.07 -0.77
CA ARG A 182 -4.44 15.20 0.47
C ARG A 182 -5.43 14.04 0.59
N VAL A 183 -5.37 13.36 1.72
CA VAL A 183 -6.29 12.28 2.09
C VAL A 183 -6.86 12.57 3.47
N ASP A 184 -8.12 12.21 3.68
CA ASP A 184 -8.69 12.10 5.01
C ASP A 184 -8.87 10.62 5.34
N THR A 185 -8.58 10.26 6.58
CA THR A 185 -8.62 8.87 7.06
C THR A 185 -9.37 8.80 8.38
N ARG A 186 -10.22 7.77 8.54
CA ARG A 186 -10.74 7.37 9.85
C ARG A 186 -9.88 6.27 10.41
N LEU A 187 -9.47 6.43 11.66
CA LEU A 187 -8.67 5.45 12.38
C LEU A 187 -9.46 4.91 13.57
N LEU A 188 -9.30 3.62 13.82
CA LEU A 188 -9.78 2.95 15.02
C LEU A 188 -8.60 2.40 15.82
N ASN A 189 -8.65 2.55 17.13
CA ASN A 189 -7.68 1.96 18.05
C ASN A 189 -8.13 0.55 18.44
N GLY A 190 -7.35 -0.45 18.07
CA GLY A 190 -7.59 -1.85 18.40
C GLY A 190 -6.43 -2.49 19.16
N PRO A 191 -6.44 -3.82 19.34
CA PRO A 191 -5.38 -4.56 20.02
C PRO A 191 -3.99 -4.39 19.38
N LYS A 192 -3.94 -4.13 18.07
CA LYS A 192 -2.71 -3.88 17.30
C LYS A 192 -2.33 -2.40 17.23
N GLY A 193 -3.02 -1.55 17.97
CA GLY A 193 -2.91 -0.09 17.94
C GLY A 193 -3.87 0.54 16.93
N TRP A 194 -3.60 1.80 16.58
CA TRP A 194 -4.38 2.57 15.61
C TRP A 194 -4.21 2.04 14.19
N GLN A 195 -5.33 1.85 13.50
CA GLN A 195 -5.39 1.34 12.13
C GLN A 195 -6.35 2.20 11.31
N VAL A 196 -6.02 2.43 10.04
CA VAL A 196 -6.92 3.11 9.10
C VAL A 196 -8.03 2.16 8.69
N THR A 197 -9.27 2.55 8.90
CA THR A 197 -10.46 1.75 8.55
C THR A 197 -11.21 2.33 7.36
N GLU A 198 -11.19 3.65 7.23
CA GLU A 198 -11.82 4.35 6.11
C GLU A 198 -10.90 5.42 5.55
N LEU A 199 -11.02 5.67 4.25
CA LEU A 199 -10.28 6.70 3.53
C LEU A 199 -11.23 7.50 2.63
N ARG A 200 -10.93 8.78 2.43
CA ARG A 200 -11.52 9.57 1.35
C ARG A 200 -10.51 10.55 0.78
N THR A 201 -10.78 10.98 -0.44
CA THR A 201 -10.05 12.05 -1.11
C THR A 201 -11.04 13.13 -1.55
N GLY A 202 -10.71 14.39 -1.29
CA GLY A 202 -11.60 15.51 -1.57
C GLY A 202 -12.94 15.40 -0.83
N ASN A 203 -14.03 15.67 -1.54
CA ASN A 203 -15.39 15.74 -0.99
C ASN A 203 -16.19 14.43 -1.15
N ARG A 204 -15.51 13.29 -1.36
CA ARG A 204 -16.17 12.00 -1.58
C ARG A 204 -16.65 11.36 -0.27
N GLU A 205 -17.53 10.38 -0.45
CA GLU A 205 -17.90 9.44 0.60
C GLU A 205 -16.69 8.68 1.14
N TRP A 206 -16.77 8.31 2.41
CA TRP A 206 -15.80 7.45 3.06
C TRP A 206 -15.81 6.05 2.45
N VAL A 207 -14.62 5.54 2.12
CA VAL A 207 -14.42 4.21 1.57
C VAL A 207 -13.77 3.33 2.62
N ILE A 208 -14.40 2.19 2.92
CA ILE A 208 -13.85 1.20 3.84
C ILE A 208 -12.66 0.50 3.17
N VAL A 209 -11.52 0.45 3.87
CA VAL A 209 -10.23 -0.02 3.31
C VAL A 209 -10.22 -1.53 3.10
N ASP A 210 -10.76 -2.32 4.03
CA ASP A 210 -10.60 -3.78 3.99
C ASP A 210 -11.24 -4.44 2.75
N PRO A 211 -12.49 -4.12 2.35
CA PRO A 211 -13.08 -4.65 1.12
C PRO A 211 -12.29 -4.26 -0.13
N LEU A 212 -11.70 -3.07 -0.15
CA LEU A 212 -10.86 -2.61 -1.25
C LEU A 212 -9.59 -3.47 -1.38
N VAL A 213 -8.88 -3.68 -0.28
CA VAL A 213 -7.68 -4.53 -0.27
C VAL A 213 -8.02 -5.96 -0.65
N ALA A 214 -9.14 -6.49 -0.17
CA ALA A 214 -9.61 -7.83 -0.55
C ALA A 214 -9.85 -7.92 -2.08
N ALA A 215 -10.53 -6.94 -2.68
CA ALA A 215 -10.77 -6.91 -4.11
C ALA A 215 -9.47 -6.86 -4.93
N VAL A 216 -8.49 -6.04 -4.50
CA VAL A 216 -7.16 -5.98 -5.14
C VAL A 216 -6.44 -7.33 -5.03
N ASN A 217 -6.47 -7.96 -3.85
CA ASN A 217 -5.86 -9.26 -3.65
C ASN A 217 -6.50 -10.37 -4.50
N GLU A 218 -7.80 -10.33 -4.75
CA GLU A 218 -8.45 -11.28 -5.65
C GLU A 218 -7.98 -11.11 -7.10
N GLU A 219 -7.80 -9.88 -7.59
CA GLU A 219 -7.21 -9.65 -8.92
C GLU A 219 -5.74 -10.08 -8.98
N LYS A 220 -4.97 -9.83 -7.92
CA LYS A 220 -3.59 -10.33 -7.80
C LYS A 220 -3.51 -11.85 -7.84
N LYS A 221 -4.42 -12.57 -7.16
CA LYS A 221 -4.49 -14.04 -7.24
C LYS A 221 -4.78 -14.54 -8.65
N LYS A 222 -5.67 -13.86 -9.39
CA LYS A 222 -5.97 -14.20 -10.78
C LYS A 222 -4.75 -14.00 -11.67
N GLN A 223 -4.07 -12.85 -11.55
CA GLN A 223 -2.85 -12.56 -12.29
C GLN A 223 -1.76 -13.60 -11.98
N ALA A 224 -1.53 -13.89 -10.69
CA ALA A 224 -0.54 -14.86 -10.27
C ALA A 224 -0.82 -16.26 -10.84
N ARG A 225 -2.08 -16.69 -10.88
CA ARG A 225 -2.48 -17.95 -11.52
C ARG A 225 -2.23 -17.94 -13.02
N ALA A 226 -2.60 -16.87 -13.72
CA ALA A 226 -2.37 -16.74 -15.17
C ALA A 226 -0.88 -16.79 -15.52
N ASP A 227 -0.04 -16.16 -14.70
CA ASP A 227 1.41 -16.20 -14.83
C ASP A 227 1.97 -17.62 -14.66
N LEU A 228 1.52 -18.34 -13.62
CA LEU A 228 1.90 -19.74 -13.37
C LEU A 228 1.45 -20.66 -14.52
N GLU A 229 0.24 -20.47 -15.04
CA GLU A 229 -0.29 -21.22 -16.18
C GLU A 229 0.52 -20.96 -17.47
N SER A 230 0.95 -19.72 -17.69
CA SER A 230 1.82 -19.36 -18.81
C SER A 230 3.18 -20.06 -18.72
N ILE A 231 3.79 -20.07 -17.53
CA ILE A 231 5.06 -20.77 -17.27
C ILE A 231 4.88 -22.29 -17.42
N ALA A 232 3.80 -22.86 -16.89
CA ALA A 232 3.48 -24.28 -17.02
C ALA A 232 3.34 -24.68 -18.49
N LYS A 233 2.59 -23.91 -19.30
CA LYS A 233 2.46 -24.14 -20.74
C LYS A 233 3.80 -24.10 -21.47
N ALA A 234 4.69 -23.18 -21.08
CA ALA A 234 6.03 -23.10 -21.64
C ALA A 234 6.90 -24.32 -21.24
N LEU A 235 6.80 -24.79 -19.99
CA LEU A 235 7.45 -26.02 -19.51
C LEU A 235 6.97 -27.26 -20.25
N GLU A 236 5.67 -27.38 -20.51
CA GLU A 236 5.10 -28.48 -21.31
C GLU A 236 5.66 -28.51 -22.73
N GLN A 237 5.77 -27.35 -23.38
CA GLN A 237 6.41 -27.28 -24.70
C GLN A 237 7.89 -27.63 -24.63
N PHE A 238 8.60 -27.13 -23.61
CA PHE A 238 10.01 -27.47 -23.39
C PHE A 238 10.19 -28.99 -23.21
N HIS A 239 9.33 -29.64 -22.43
CA HIS A 239 9.36 -31.08 -22.21
C HIS A 239 9.10 -31.85 -23.50
N ARG A 240 8.11 -31.46 -24.32
CA ARG A 240 7.87 -32.07 -25.63
C ARG A 240 9.09 -31.98 -26.56
N ASP A 241 9.80 -30.85 -26.53
CA ASP A 241 10.97 -30.62 -27.40
C ASP A 241 12.25 -31.29 -26.87
N ARG A 242 12.40 -31.45 -25.54
CA ARG A 242 13.65 -31.89 -24.89
C ARG A 242 13.58 -33.26 -24.22
N GLY A 243 12.38 -33.82 -24.04
CA GLY A 243 12.12 -35.08 -23.35
C GLY A 243 12.24 -35.03 -21.82
N SER A 244 12.44 -33.85 -21.22
CA SER A 244 12.43 -33.65 -19.77
C SER A 244 12.10 -32.20 -19.42
N TYR A 245 11.58 -31.95 -18.21
CA TYR A 245 11.51 -30.60 -17.67
C TYR A 245 12.89 -30.08 -17.26
N VAL A 246 12.94 -28.81 -16.88
CA VAL A 246 14.15 -28.16 -16.35
C VAL A 246 14.41 -28.69 -14.93
N VAL A 247 15.47 -29.47 -14.74
CA VAL A 247 15.82 -29.97 -13.40
C VAL A 247 16.48 -28.85 -12.58
N SER A 248 15.71 -28.19 -11.72
CA SER A 248 16.19 -27.09 -10.88
C SER A 248 15.20 -26.80 -9.74
N ASP A 249 15.70 -26.18 -8.67
CA ASP A 249 14.92 -25.57 -7.60
C ASP A 249 14.88 -24.02 -7.70
N ARG A 250 15.44 -23.45 -8.79
CA ARG A 250 15.57 -22.01 -8.99
C ARG A 250 14.73 -21.53 -10.16
N GLN A 251 13.74 -20.69 -9.86
CA GLN A 251 12.88 -20.05 -10.86
C GLN A 251 13.67 -19.30 -11.93
N ALA A 252 14.73 -18.57 -11.55
CA ALA A 252 15.53 -17.81 -12.51
C ALA A 252 16.10 -18.70 -13.63
N VAL A 253 16.58 -19.90 -13.28
CA VAL A 253 17.15 -20.86 -14.25
C VAL A 253 16.09 -21.33 -15.24
N VAL A 254 14.87 -21.58 -14.76
CA VAL A 254 13.74 -21.97 -15.61
C VAL A 254 13.41 -20.87 -16.60
N ILE A 255 13.24 -19.64 -16.11
CA ILE A 255 12.87 -18.51 -16.97
C ILE A 255 13.93 -18.24 -18.04
N ASP A 256 15.21 -18.37 -17.70
CA ASP A 256 16.32 -18.21 -18.67
C ASP A 256 16.33 -19.32 -19.74
N GLN A 257 15.87 -20.54 -19.42
CA GLN A 257 15.76 -21.62 -20.40
C GLN A 257 14.49 -21.55 -21.26
N LEU A 258 13.42 -20.98 -20.71
CA LEU A 258 12.15 -20.84 -21.41
C LEU A 258 12.12 -19.60 -22.31
N ASN A 259 12.76 -18.50 -21.92
CA ASN A 259 12.77 -17.26 -22.68
C ASN A 259 13.86 -17.26 -23.77
N PRO A 260 13.62 -16.67 -24.96
CA PRO A 260 12.34 -16.15 -25.44
C PRO A 260 11.49 -17.21 -26.16
N ARG A 261 12.04 -18.41 -26.39
CA ARG A 261 11.47 -19.40 -27.33
C ARG A 261 10.12 -19.96 -26.90
N TYR A 262 9.95 -20.28 -25.62
CA TYR A 262 8.74 -20.91 -25.07
C TYR A 262 7.92 -19.92 -24.24
N LEU A 263 8.57 -18.93 -23.63
CA LEU A 263 7.95 -17.92 -22.80
C LEU A 263 8.28 -16.51 -23.35
N PRO A 264 7.33 -15.82 -24.02
CA PRO A 264 7.60 -14.56 -24.70
C PRO A 264 7.85 -13.39 -23.74
N GLN A 265 7.32 -13.47 -22.51
CA GLN A 265 7.45 -12.43 -21.49
C GLN A 265 8.18 -12.96 -20.26
N VAL A 266 9.11 -12.18 -19.73
CA VAL A 266 9.86 -12.57 -18.53
C VAL A 266 9.00 -12.36 -17.29
N VAL A 267 8.54 -13.45 -16.68
CA VAL A 267 7.76 -13.44 -15.43
C VAL A 267 8.57 -14.08 -14.31
N ARG A 268 9.12 -13.25 -13.41
CA ARG A 268 9.99 -13.70 -12.31
C ARG A 268 9.40 -13.45 -10.92
N ILE A 269 8.58 -12.41 -10.83
CA ILE A 269 8.06 -11.86 -9.58
C ILE A 269 6.54 -11.92 -9.66
N ASP A 270 5.91 -12.35 -8.57
CA ASP A 270 4.47 -12.39 -8.43
C ASP A 270 3.87 -11.01 -8.09
N PRO A 271 2.53 -10.87 -8.09
CA PRO A 271 1.88 -9.58 -7.81
C PRO A 271 2.09 -9.03 -6.38
N TRP A 272 2.63 -9.82 -5.45
CA TRP A 272 3.03 -9.37 -4.11
C TRP A 272 4.53 -9.10 -4.00
N HIS A 273 5.19 -9.00 -5.14
CA HIS A 273 6.60 -8.68 -5.28
C HIS A 273 7.53 -9.76 -4.72
N GLN A 274 7.08 -11.01 -4.71
CA GLN A 274 7.86 -12.17 -4.29
C GLN A 274 8.32 -12.98 -5.50
N ALA A 275 9.50 -13.57 -5.44
CA ALA A 275 9.94 -14.46 -6.50
C ALA A 275 9.05 -15.72 -6.53
N TYR A 276 8.56 -16.08 -7.72
CA TYR A 276 7.94 -17.38 -7.92
C TYR A 276 8.90 -18.50 -7.52
N LYS A 277 8.36 -19.60 -7.01
CA LYS A 277 9.10 -20.80 -6.62
C LYS A 277 8.89 -21.88 -7.67
N TYR A 278 9.95 -22.65 -7.90
CA TYR A 278 9.96 -23.78 -8.81
C TYR A 278 10.68 -24.96 -8.20
N LEU A 279 10.13 -26.14 -8.41
CA LEU A 279 10.79 -27.41 -8.18
C LEU A 279 10.55 -28.30 -9.38
N GLY A 280 11.58 -28.53 -10.18
CA GLY A 280 11.53 -29.34 -11.39
C GLY A 280 12.37 -30.60 -11.27
N GLU A 281 11.80 -31.71 -11.71
CA GLU A 281 12.47 -32.98 -11.93
C GLU A 281 12.38 -33.37 -13.40
N ARG A 282 12.77 -34.59 -13.80
CA ARG A 282 12.75 -34.95 -15.23
C ARG A 282 11.34 -35.01 -15.81
N ASP A 283 10.38 -35.49 -15.02
CA ASP A 283 9.02 -35.88 -15.43
C ASP A 283 7.91 -35.17 -14.66
N ARG A 284 8.25 -34.33 -13.68
CA ARG A 284 7.30 -33.53 -12.91
C ARG A 284 7.83 -32.14 -12.59
N PHE A 285 6.93 -31.22 -12.29
CA PHE A 285 7.29 -29.93 -11.74
C PHE A 285 6.21 -29.37 -10.81
N THR A 286 6.62 -28.47 -9.93
CA THR A 286 5.76 -27.64 -9.10
C THR A 286 6.15 -26.19 -9.26
N LEU A 287 5.17 -25.33 -9.54
CA LEU A 287 5.27 -23.88 -9.51
C LEU A 287 4.45 -23.34 -8.34
N ARG A 288 4.94 -22.29 -7.67
CA ARG A 288 4.25 -21.68 -6.54
C ARG A 288 4.45 -20.16 -6.47
N SER A 289 3.37 -19.44 -6.13
CA SER A 289 3.42 -18.11 -5.50
C SER A 289 3.08 -18.26 -4.02
N ILE A 290 3.78 -17.51 -3.17
CA ILE A 290 3.62 -17.53 -1.70
C ILE A 290 2.53 -16.57 -1.20
N GLY A 291 1.80 -15.94 -2.13
CA GLY A 291 0.63 -15.15 -1.79
C GLY A 291 0.91 -13.84 -1.04
N PRO A 292 -0.16 -13.18 -0.57
CA PRO A 292 -0.10 -11.90 0.14
C PRO A 292 0.64 -11.92 1.48
N ASP A 293 0.69 -13.05 2.19
CA ASP A 293 1.31 -13.09 3.52
C ASP A 293 2.84 -13.27 3.48
N GLY A 294 3.38 -13.64 2.31
CA GLY A 294 4.80 -13.81 2.06
C GLY A 294 5.41 -15.03 2.75
N LYS A 295 4.61 -16.01 3.17
CA LYS A 295 5.05 -17.21 3.88
C LYS A 295 4.74 -18.44 3.05
N GLU A 296 5.64 -19.41 3.10
CA GLU A 296 5.44 -20.66 2.39
C GLU A 296 4.54 -21.61 3.18
N ASN A 297 3.77 -22.41 2.45
CA ASN A 297 2.90 -23.48 2.96
C ASN A 297 1.75 -22.96 3.83
N THR A 298 1.21 -21.81 3.44
CA THR A 298 0.00 -21.21 4.02
C THR A 298 -1.19 -21.37 3.08
N PRO A 299 -2.43 -21.16 3.56
CA PRO A 299 -3.63 -21.33 2.73
C PRO A 299 -3.76 -20.36 1.54
N ASP A 300 -2.96 -19.29 1.50
CA ASP A 300 -2.94 -18.31 0.42
C ASP A 300 -1.92 -18.61 -0.69
N ASP A 301 -1.09 -19.65 -0.52
CA ASP A 301 -0.22 -20.17 -1.57
C ASP A 301 -1.02 -20.55 -2.82
N ILE A 302 -0.52 -20.16 -3.99
CA ILE A 302 -1.06 -20.59 -5.28
C ILE A 302 -0.08 -21.59 -5.87
N ILE A 303 -0.51 -22.85 -5.95
CA ILE A 303 0.33 -23.96 -6.41
C ILE A 303 -0.24 -24.53 -7.71
N LEU A 304 0.65 -24.74 -8.68
CA LEU A 304 0.37 -25.48 -9.92
C LEU A 304 1.42 -26.58 -10.05
N SER A 305 0.98 -27.82 -10.09
CA SER A 305 1.85 -28.99 -10.20
C SER A 305 1.40 -29.90 -11.32
N GLN A 306 2.36 -30.41 -12.08
CA GLN A 306 2.14 -31.51 -13.02
C GLN A 306 2.66 -32.80 -12.37
N SER A 307 1.77 -33.77 -12.21
CA SER A 307 2.09 -35.15 -11.83
C SER A 307 2.21 -36.02 -13.08
N PRO A 308 2.90 -37.18 -13.00
CA PRO A 308 3.02 -38.13 -14.11
C PRO A 308 1.67 -38.62 -14.63
#